data_AF-A0AA42P3L9-F1
#
_entry.id   AF-A0AA42P3L9-F1
#
_cell.length_a   1.000
_cell.length_b   1.000
_cell.length_c   1.000
_cell.angle_alpha   90.00
_cell.angle_beta   90.00
_cell.angle_gamma   90.00
#
_symmetry.space_group_name_H-M   'P 1'
#
loop_
_entity.id
_entity.type
_entity.pdbx_description
1 polymer ?
#
loop_
_entity_poly.entity_id
_entity_poly.type
_entity_poly.pdbx_seq_one_letter_code
_entity_poly.pdbx_strand_id
1 'polypeptide(L)'
;MAEQARRRLARMFEEHAPLLRGFFVRRGARQDAEDLVQETYLRLLRAHEGKGEPIANPEAYLFTVAQNLAREQAARRPWSTLSIEEIEGPGQNLASGECVEDAAEREQRRQRLQTLLETLPEHTRAVLVMQYRDGLSYKQIAERMGVSAHMVKKHVVRGLSVCRRALAEPAGRS
;
A
#
# COMPACT_ATOMS: atom_id res chain seq x y z
N MET A 1 12.05 -17.55 -30.37
CA MET A 1 10.94 -16.63 -30.05
C MET A 1 10.60 -16.62 -28.56
N ALA A 2 10.26 -17.77 -27.94
CA ALA A 2 9.93 -17.83 -26.50
C ALA A 2 11.08 -17.36 -25.57
N GLU A 3 12.32 -17.78 -25.83
CA GLU A 3 13.52 -17.35 -25.10
C GLU A 3 13.70 -15.81 -25.10
N GLN A 4 13.41 -15.17 -26.23
CA GLN A 4 13.57 -13.72 -26.40
C GLN A 4 12.46 -12.94 -25.69
N ALA A 5 11.24 -13.46 -25.70
CA ALA A 5 10.12 -12.89 -24.93
C ALA A 5 10.40 -12.96 -23.42
N ARG A 6 10.90 -14.11 -22.94
CA ARG A 6 11.29 -14.29 -21.53
C ARG A 6 12.38 -13.33 -21.09
N ARG A 7 13.41 -13.12 -21.92
CA ARG A 7 14.46 -12.11 -21.66
C ARG A 7 13.91 -10.69 -21.59
N ARG A 8 12.94 -10.35 -22.45
CA ARG A 8 12.29 -9.03 -22.43
C ARG A 8 11.50 -8.82 -21.13
N LEU A 9 10.77 -9.84 -20.68
CA LEU A 9 10.03 -9.80 -19.40
C LEU A 9 10.97 -9.68 -18.21
N ALA A 10 12.10 -10.41 -18.21
CA ALA A 10 13.10 -10.34 -17.14
C ALA A 10 13.67 -8.91 -17.02
N ARG A 11 14.08 -8.30 -18.14
CA ARG A 11 14.58 -6.91 -18.14
C ARG A 11 13.54 -5.91 -17.64
N MET A 12 12.32 -6.00 -18.14
CA MET A 12 11.21 -5.15 -17.68
C MET A 12 10.96 -5.33 -16.18
N PHE A 13 11.04 -6.56 -15.65
CA PHE A 13 10.90 -6.81 -14.24
C PHE A 13 12.05 -6.20 -13.41
N GLU A 14 13.30 -6.36 -13.84
CA GLU A 14 14.48 -5.80 -13.17
C GLU A 14 14.38 -4.27 -13.05
N GLU A 15 13.90 -3.59 -14.08
CA GLU A 15 13.65 -2.14 -14.08
C GLU A 15 12.60 -1.71 -13.02
N HIS A 16 11.61 -2.56 -12.76
CA HIS A 16 10.50 -2.27 -11.84
C HIS A 16 10.69 -2.85 -10.42
N ALA A 17 11.62 -3.77 -10.21
CA ALA A 17 11.85 -4.43 -8.92
C ALA A 17 12.12 -3.43 -7.77
N PRO A 18 12.90 -2.33 -7.94
CA PRO A 18 13.07 -1.34 -6.89
C PRO A 18 11.77 -0.63 -6.49
N LEU A 19 10.92 -0.32 -7.48
CA LEU A 19 9.61 0.31 -7.25
C LEU A 19 8.67 -0.64 -6.52
N LEU A 20 8.65 -1.92 -6.90
CA LEU A 20 7.86 -2.95 -6.23
C LEU A 20 8.32 -3.17 -4.78
N ARG A 21 9.63 -3.22 -4.54
CA ARG A 21 10.19 -3.33 -3.18
C ARG A 21 9.72 -2.16 -2.31
N GLY A 22 9.90 -0.93 -2.78
CA GLY A 22 9.44 0.26 -2.07
C GLY A 22 7.93 0.23 -1.80
N PHE A 23 7.15 -0.25 -2.77
CA PHE A 23 5.70 -0.42 -2.61
C PHE A 23 5.31 -1.41 -1.51
N PHE A 24 5.97 -2.56 -1.41
CA PHE A 24 5.70 -3.53 -0.33
C PHE A 24 6.18 -3.01 1.03
N VAL A 25 7.33 -2.34 1.09
CA VAL A 25 7.83 -1.69 2.33
C VAL A 25 6.82 -0.67 2.85
N ARG A 26 6.33 0.24 1.99
CA ARG A 26 5.32 1.25 2.36
C ARG A 26 4.00 0.65 2.84
N ARG A 27 3.74 -0.63 2.53
CA ARG A 27 2.57 -1.38 3.01
C ARG A 27 2.86 -2.24 4.24
N GLY A 28 3.95 -1.95 4.96
CA GLY A 28 4.35 -2.67 6.17
C GLY A 28 4.82 -4.10 5.92
N ALA A 29 5.22 -4.44 4.69
CA ALA A 29 5.78 -5.76 4.36
C ALA A 29 7.31 -5.69 4.24
N ARG A 30 7.98 -4.93 5.12
CA ARG A 30 9.43 -4.65 4.99
C ARG A 30 10.27 -5.93 5.00
N GLN A 31 9.94 -6.87 5.89
CA GLN A 31 10.67 -8.13 6.03
C GLN A 31 10.40 -9.08 4.85
N ASP A 32 9.18 -9.07 4.30
CA ASP A 32 8.75 -9.95 3.21
C ASP A 32 8.93 -9.32 1.82
N ALA A 33 9.47 -8.09 1.73
CA ALA A 33 9.40 -7.29 0.51
C ALA A 33 10.10 -7.97 -0.67
N GLU A 34 11.28 -8.55 -0.45
CA GLU A 34 12.03 -9.27 -1.49
C GLU A 34 11.28 -10.53 -1.95
N ASP A 35 10.71 -11.28 -1.02
CA ASP A 35 9.93 -12.49 -1.33
C ASP A 35 8.67 -12.15 -2.14
N LEU A 36 7.99 -11.05 -1.79
CA LEU A 36 6.81 -10.57 -2.51
C LEU A 36 7.18 -10.05 -3.91
N VAL A 37 8.34 -9.42 -4.07
CA VAL A 37 8.89 -9.02 -5.38
C VAL A 37 9.14 -10.27 -6.24
N GLN A 38 9.78 -11.29 -5.69
CA GLN A 38 10.02 -12.56 -6.39
C GLN A 38 8.70 -13.28 -6.75
N GLU A 39 7.75 -13.36 -5.83
CA GLU A 39 6.44 -13.98 -6.10
C GLU A 39 5.68 -13.22 -7.20
N THR A 40 5.82 -11.89 -7.26
CA THR A 40 5.26 -11.08 -8.36
C THR A 40 5.83 -11.52 -9.71
N TYR A 41 7.15 -11.73 -9.79
CA TYR A 41 7.80 -12.23 -11.01
C TYR A 41 7.36 -13.64 -11.38
N LEU A 42 7.26 -14.54 -10.40
CA LEU A 42 6.81 -15.93 -10.65
C LEU A 42 5.39 -15.96 -11.20
N ARG A 43 4.47 -15.14 -10.67
CA ARG A 43 3.09 -15.03 -11.19
C ARG A 43 3.05 -14.42 -12.60
N LEU A 44 3.95 -13.50 -12.94
CA LEU A 44 4.12 -12.98 -14.31
C LEU A 44 4.58 -14.08 -15.27
N LEU A 45 5.61 -14.83 -14.92
CA LEU A 45 6.14 -15.92 -15.76
C LEU A 45 5.09 -17.01 -15.98
N ARG A 46 4.40 -17.45 -14.93
CA ARG A 46 3.32 -18.46 -15.03
C ARG A 46 2.20 -18.00 -15.94
N ALA A 47 1.82 -16.73 -15.88
CA ALA A 47 0.79 -16.17 -16.76
C ALA A 47 1.26 -16.07 -18.22
N HIS A 48 2.56 -15.80 -18.45
CA HIS A 48 3.14 -15.78 -19.79
C HIS A 48 3.28 -17.18 -20.42
N GLU A 49 3.67 -18.18 -19.62
CA GLU A 49 3.87 -19.57 -20.06
C GLU A 49 2.56 -20.38 -20.11
N GLY A 50 1.49 -19.88 -19.50
CA GLY A 50 0.19 -20.52 -19.47
C GLY A 50 -0.48 -20.61 -20.85
N LYS A 51 -1.41 -21.56 -21.01
CA LYS A 51 -2.21 -21.74 -22.24
C LYS A 51 -3.32 -20.69 -22.43
N GLY A 52 -3.32 -19.63 -21.63
CA GLY A 52 -4.33 -18.57 -21.65
C GLY A 52 -4.08 -17.52 -22.73
N GLU A 53 -4.91 -16.47 -22.72
CA GLU A 53 -4.67 -15.31 -23.58
C GLU A 53 -3.32 -14.64 -23.25
N PRO A 54 -2.56 -14.22 -24.27
CA PRO A 54 -1.31 -13.49 -24.05
C PRO A 54 -1.57 -12.23 -23.23
N ILE A 55 -0.67 -11.96 -22.27
CA ILE A 55 -0.72 -10.72 -21.48
C ILE A 55 -0.49 -9.53 -22.42
N ALA A 56 -1.56 -8.75 -22.68
CA ALA A 56 -1.49 -7.59 -23.56
C ALA A 56 -0.58 -6.48 -23.01
N ASN A 57 -0.57 -6.29 -21.69
CA ASN A 57 0.29 -5.32 -21.00
C ASN A 57 0.95 -5.95 -19.76
N PRO A 58 2.18 -6.48 -19.91
CA PRO A 58 2.92 -7.10 -18.82
C PRO A 58 3.23 -6.18 -17.63
N GLU A 59 3.45 -4.88 -17.87
CA GLU A 59 3.71 -3.89 -16.81
C GLU A 59 2.47 -3.66 -15.95
N ALA A 60 1.31 -3.44 -16.59
CA ALA A 60 0.05 -3.30 -15.88
C ALA A 60 -0.32 -4.57 -15.10
N TYR A 61 -0.03 -5.74 -15.67
CA TYR A 61 -0.21 -7.03 -15.00
C TYR A 61 0.70 -7.15 -13.77
N LEU A 62 1.97 -6.76 -13.88
CA LEU A 62 2.93 -6.77 -12.78
C LEU A 62 2.41 -5.99 -11.56
N PHE A 63 1.93 -4.77 -11.77
CA PHE A 63 1.39 -3.95 -10.69
C PHE A 63 0.06 -4.46 -10.15
N THR A 64 -0.75 -5.10 -10.99
CA THR A 64 -1.99 -5.77 -10.56
C THR A 64 -1.67 -6.92 -9.62
N VAL A 65 -0.69 -7.76 -9.97
CA VAL A 65 -0.22 -8.85 -9.13
C VAL A 65 0.33 -8.32 -7.81
N ALA A 66 1.17 -7.29 -7.83
CA ALA A 66 1.72 -6.70 -6.62
C ALA A 66 0.64 -6.13 -5.70
N GLN A 67 -0.38 -5.47 -6.25
CA GLN A 67 -1.54 -5.00 -5.46
C GLN A 67 -2.31 -6.15 -4.81
N ASN A 68 -2.52 -7.24 -5.54
CA ASN A 68 -3.21 -8.41 -5.00
C ASN A 68 -2.40 -9.07 -3.87
N LEU A 69 -1.09 -9.27 -4.08
CA LEU A 69 -0.19 -9.79 -3.05
C LEU A 69 -0.15 -8.91 -1.80
N ALA A 70 -0.09 -7.58 -1.97
CA ALA A 70 -0.12 -6.66 -0.85
C ALA A 70 -1.44 -6.75 -0.05
N ARG A 71 -2.58 -6.89 -0.74
CA ARG A 71 -3.89 -7.09 -0.09
C ARG A 71 -3.97 -8.46 0.62
N GLU A 72 -3.48 -9.52 -0.02
CA GLU A 72 -3.39 -10.87 0.57
C GLU A 72 -2.55 -10.83 1.87
N GLN A 73 -1.37 -10.21 1.82
CA GLN A 73 -0.49 -10.09 2.98
C GLN A 73 -1.12 -9.23 4.08
N ALA A 74 -1.74 -8.11 3.73
CA ALA A 74 -2.42 -7.26 4.70
C ALA A 74 -3.59 -7.97 5.37
N ALA A 75 -4.37 -8.76 4.63
CA ALA A 75 -5.50 -9.52 5.16
C ALA A 75 -5.10 -10.58 6.20
N ARG A 76 -3.87 -11.11 6.11
CA ARG A 76 -3.34 -12.11 7.06
C ARG A 76 -2.86 -11.51 8.37
N ARG A 77 -2.63 -10.19 8.44
CA ARG A 77 -2.14 -9.55 9.67
C ARG A 77 -3.25 -9.46 10.72
N PRO A 78 -2.94 -9.54 12.02
CA PRO A 78 -3.89 -9.10 13.05
C PRO A 78 -4.17 -7.60 12.88
N TRP A 79 -5.43 -7.17 13.01
CA TRP A 79 -5.73 -5.73 12.94
C TRP A 79 -5.26 -4.99 14.22
N SER A 80 -5.16 -5.70 15.35
CA SER A 80 -4.68 -5.18 16.63
C SER A 80 -3.18 -4.88 16.67
N THR A 81 -2.41 -5.46 15.74
CA THR A 81 -0.95 -5.25 15.65
C THR A 81 -0.57 -4.22 14.59
N LEU A 82 -1.53 -3.46 14.06
CA LEU A 82 -1.27 -2.42 13.06
C LEU A 82 -0.62 -1.21 13.75
N SER A 83 0.71 -1.21 13.84
CA SER A 83 1.50 -0.06 14.31
C SER A 83 1.66 0.99 13.20
N ILE A 84 1.66 2.27 13.58
CA ILE A 84 1.79 3.41 12.65
C ILE A 84 3.23 3.61 12.18
N GLU A 85 4.20 3.04 12.89
CA GLU A 85 5.64 3.20 12.61
C GLU A 85 6.03 2.76 11.20
N GLU A 86 5.17 1.98 10.52
CA GLU A 86 5.36 1.51 9.15
C GLU A 86 4.65 2.37 8.08
N ILE A 87 3.94 3.44 8.46
CA ILE A 87 3.25 4.31 7.51
C ILE A 87 4.26 5.30 6.92
N GLU A 88 4.93 4.90 5.84
CA GLU A 88 5.66 5.80 4.96
C GLU A 88 4.67 6.58 4.07
N GLY A 89 4.01 7.58 4.66
CA GLY A 89 3.16 8.55 3.95
C GLY A 89 1.92 7.97 3.23
N PRO A 90 1.02 8.83 2.72
CA PRO A 90 -0.07 8.38 1.88
C PRO A 90 0.51 7.80 0.58
N GLY A 91 0.34 6.50 0.37
CA GLY A 91 0.68 5.80 -0.86
C GLY A 91 -0.17 6.33 -2.02
N GLN A 92 0.27 7.43 -2.62
CA GLN A 92 -0.23 7.86 -3.92
C GLN A 92 0.39 6.96 -4.99
N ASN A 93 -0.47 6.55 -5.91
CA ASN A 93 -0.24 5.81 -7.15
C ASN A 93 1.23 5.53 -7.51
N LEU A 94 1.50 4.25 -7.83
CA LEU A 94 2.70 3.81 -8.55
C LEU A 94 2.93 4.54 -9.89
N ALA A 95 1.93 5.29 -10.38
CA ALA A 95 1.96 6.10 -11.59
C ALA A 95 2.30 7.59 -11.37
N SER A 96 2.41 8.04 -10.12
CA SER A 96 2.67 9.45 -9.80
C SER A 96 4.15 9.61 -9.49
N GLY A 97 4.92 10.02 -10.51
CA GLY A 97 6.27 10.54 -10.33
C GLY A 97 6.27 11.56 -9.20
N GLU A 98 7.13 11.34 -8.22
CA GLU A 98 7.10 12.03 -6.94
C GLU A 98 7.24 13.55 -7.12
N CYS A 99 6.35 14.27 -6.45
CA CYS A 99 6.50 15.70 -6.19
C CYS A 99 7.81 15.90 -5.41
N VAL A 100 8.69 16.77 -5.89
CA VAL A 100 9.95 17.14 -5.24
C VAL A 100 9.63 18.00 -4.01
N GLU A 101 9.16 17.38 -2.95
CA GLU A 101 9.23 17.95 -1.59
C GLU A 101 10.64 17.71 -1.04
N ASP A 102 11.11 18.55 -0.12
CA ASP A 102 12.39 18.29 0.56
C ASP A 102 12.26 17.01 1.42
N ALA A 103 13.32 16.21 1.52
CA ALA A 103 13.34 15.04 2.40
C ALA A 103 12.99 15.41 3.86
N ALA A 104 13.42 16.60 4.31
CA ALA A 104 13.09 17.12 5.63
C ALA A 104 11.59 17.45 5.78
N GLU A 105 10.97 18.04 4.75
CA GLU A 105 9.53 18.35 4.75
C GLU A 105 8.66 17.09 4.74
N ARG A 106 9.07 16.06 3.98
CA ARG A 106 8.38 14.77 3.98
C ARG A 106 8.44 14.11 5.35
N GLU A 107 9.62 14.11 5.98
CA GLU A 107 9.81 13.51 7.29
C GLU A 107 9.00 14.25 8.37
N GLN A 108 9.00 15.59 8.35
CA GLN A 108 8.20 16.39 9.28
C GLN A 108 6.70 16.15 9.08
N ARG A 109 6.23 16.04 7.83
CA ARG A 109 4.84 15.71 7.52
C ARG A 109 4.48 14.30 7.99
N ARG A 110 5.37 13.33 7.79
CA ARG A 110 5.22 11.94 8.24
C ARG A 110 5.05 11.89 9.76
N GLN A 111 5.93 12.55 10.51
CA GLN A 111 5.86 12.62 11.97
C GLN A 111 4.55 13.24 12.45
N ARG A 112 4.12 14.36 11.85
CA ARG A 112 2.83 14.99 12.20
C ARG A 112 1.63 14.07 11.95
N LEU A 113 1.62 13.37 10.81
CA LEU A 113 0.57 12.39 10.50
C LEU A 113 0.60 11.22 11.50
N GLN A 114 1.78 10.74 11.86
CA GLN A 114 1.95 9.66 12.83
C GLN A 114 1.40 10.05 14.20
N THR A 115 1.84 11.18 14.75
CA THR A 115 1.34 11.68 16.04
C THR A 115 -0.17 11.88 16.01
N LEU A 116 -0.72 12.38 14.90
CA LEU A 116 -2.16 12.57 14.78
C LEU A 116 -2.93 11.24 14.78
N LEU A 117 -2.44 10.24 14.05
CA LEU A 117 -3.05 8.91 14.03
C LEU A 117 -2.98 8.23 15.40
N GLU A 118 -1.96 8.52 16.21
CA GLU A 118 -1.84 8.04 17.59
C GLU A 118 -2.94 8.61 18.50
N THR A 119 -3.42 9.84 18.26
CA THR A 119 -4.54 10.42 19.02
C THR A 119 -5.90 9.79 18.71
N LEU A 120 -6.00 9.02 17.62
CA LEU A 120 -7.26 8.39 17.22
C LEU A 120 -7.55 7.14 18.08
N PRO A 121 -8.84 6.88 18.39
CA PRO A 121 -9.23 5.60 18.96
C PRO A 121 -8.74 4.43 18.09
N GLU A 122 -8.28 3.35 18.72
CA GLU A 122 -7.61 2.22 18.08
C GLU A 122 -8.37 1.68 16.86
N HIS A 123 -9.68 1.44 16.98
CA HIS A 123 -10.52 1.00 15.86
C HIS A 123 -10.55 2.00 14.70
N THR A 124 -10.58 3.30 14.98
CA THR A 124 -10.59 4.34 13.94
C THR A 124 -9.26 4.38 13.21
N ARG A 125 -8.15 4.28 13.96
CA ARG A 125 -6.80 4.17 13.42
C ARG A 125 -6.65 2.93 12.53
N ALA A 126 -7.02 1.75 13.04
CA ALA A 126 -6.91 0.49 12.32
C ALA A 126 -7.68 0.53 10.98
N VAL A 127 -8.90 1.09 10.97
CA VAL A 127 -9.69 1.29 9.74
C VAL A 127 -8.96 2.17 8.73
N LEU A 128 -8.36 3.29 9.15
CA LEU A 128 -7.63 4.17 8.25
C LEU A 128 -6.39 3.48 7.67
N VAL A 129 -5.63 2.76 8.49
CA VAL A 129 -4.45 2.00 8.02
C VAL A 129 -4.85 0.97 6.96
N MET A 130 -5.87 0.16 7.25
CA MET A 130 -6.33 -0.85 6.29
C MET A 130 -6.88 -0.24 4.99
N GLN A 131 -7.54 0.91 5.06
CA GLN A 131 -8.09 1.57 3.88
C GLN A 131 -7.00 2.23 3.02
N TYR A 132 -6.11 3.01 3.64
CA TYR A 132 -5.20 3.90 2.91
C TYR A 132 -3.83 3.29 2.66
N ARG A 133 -3.29 2.54 3.61
CA ARG A 133 -2.02 1.82 3.43
C ARG A 133 -2.26 0.52 2.68
N ASP A 134 -3.16 -0.31 3.19
CA ASP A 134 -3.34 -1.68 2.70
C ASP A 134 -4.27 -1.76 1.47
N GLY A 135 -5.07 -0.73 1.22
CA GLY A 135 -5.99 -0.67 0.07
C GLY A 135 -7.13 -1.69 0.14
N LEU A 136 -7.53 -2.09 1.35
CA LEU A 136 -8.68 -2.96 1.59
C LEU A 136 -9.98 -2.20 1.38
N SER A 137 -11.02 -2.91 0.95
CA SER A 137 -12.37 -2.36 0.83
C SER A 137 -13.08 -2.31 2.19
N TYR A 138 -14.12 -1.47 2.31
CA TYR A 138 -14.92 -1.40 3.54
C TYR A 138 -15.52 -2.74 3.94
N LYS A 139 -15.87 -3.60 2.97
CA LYS A 139 -16.37 -4.94 3.21
C LYS A 139 -15.31 -5.82 3.87
N GLN A 140 -14.10 -5.84 3.30
CA GLN A 140 -12.98 -6.63 3.86
C GLN A 140 -12.58 -6.13 5.26
N ILE A 141 -12.61 -4.82 5.49
CA ILE A 141 -12.33 -4.23 6.81
C ILE A 141 -13.41 -4.64 7.83
N ALA A 142 -14.68 -4.58 7.43
CA ALA A 142 -15.81 -4.96 8.26
C ALA A 142 -15.72 -6.42 8.71
N GLU A 143 -15.49 -7.34 7.76
CA GLU A 143 -15.30 -8.77 8.01
C GLU A 143 -14.14 -9.02 8.98
N ARG A 144 -13.01 -8.34 8.78
CA ARG A 144 -11.80 -8.51 9.60
C ARG A 144 -11.95 -8.00 11.04
N MET A 145 -12.69 -6.91 11.22
CA MET A 145 -12.90 -6.31 12.54
C MET A 145 -14.12 -6.85 13.28
N GLY A 146 -14.94 -7.69 12.64
CA GLY A 146 -16.20 -8.17 13.22
C GLY A 146 -17.24 -7.06 13.43
N VAL A 147 -17.24 -6.04 12.56
CA VAL A 147 -18.16 -4.90 12.63
C VAL A 147 -18.94 -4.73 11.32
N SER A 148 -19.95 -3.87 11.28
CA SER A 148 -20.68 -3.59 10.04
C SER A 148 -19.91 -2.65 9.11
N ALA A 149 -20.15 -2.76 7.79
CA ALA A 149 -19.60 -1.82 6.82
C ALA A 149 -20.03 -0.35 7.09
N HIS A 150 -21.21 -0.16 7.68
CA HIS A 150 -21.66 1.14 8.16
C HIS A 150 -20.75 1.69 9.27
N MET A 151 -20.35 0.83 10.22
CA MET A 151 -19.45 1.18 11.30
C MET A 151 -18.06 1.57 10.78
N VAL A 152 -17.54 0.82 9.80
CA VAL A 152 -16.29 1.15 9.09
C VAL A 152 -16.37 2.54 8.45
N LYS A 153 -17.45 2.84 7.73
CA LYS A 153 -17.64 4.18 7.11
C LYS A 153 -17.62 5.30 8.16
N LYS A 154 -18.27 5.09 9.31
CA LYS A 154 -18.27 6.06 10.42
C LYS A 154 -16.87 6.26 11.01
N HIS A 155 -16.07 5.20 11.14
CA HIS A 155 -14.66 5.30 11.53
C HIS A 155 -13.85 6.11 10.51
N VAL A 156 -13.96 5.81 9.21
CA VAL A 156 -13.25 6.58 8.16
C VAL A 156 -13.60 8.06 8.22
N VAL A 157 -14.89 8.40 8.27
CA VAL A 157 -15.34 9.81 8.32
C VAL A 157 -14.79 10.51 9.57
N ARG A 158 -14.85 9.87 10.74
CA ARG A 158 -14.31 10.42 11.99
C ARG A 158 -12.80 10.65 11.89
N GLY A 159 -12.07 9.66 11.41
CA GLY A 159 -10.63 9.72 11.23
C GLY A 159 -10.20 10.85 10.29
N LEU A 160 -10.84 10.94 9.11
CA LEU A 160 -10.56 12.01 8.15
C LEU A 160 -10.93 13.40 8.67
N SER A 161 -11.98 13.53 9.48
CA SER A 161 -12.34 14.81 10.10
C SER A 161 -11.25 15.29 11.06
N VAL A 162 -10.69 14.39 11.86
CA VAL A 162 -9.55 14.69 12.75
C VAL A 162 -8.31 15.04 11.93
N CYS A 163 -8.00 14.27 10.89
CA CYS A 163 -6.90 14.55 9.96
C CYS A 163 -7.00 15.93 9.32
N ARG A 164 -8.19 16.28 8.79
CA ARG A 164 -8.43 17.57 8.16
C ARG A 164 -8.28 18.74 9.15
N ARG A 165 -8.77 18.61 10.38
CA ARG A 165 -8.67 19.68 11.38
C ARG A 165 -7.21 19.96 11.75
N ALA A 166 -6.42 18.92 12.01
CA ALA A 166 -5.02 19.08 12.38
C ALA A 166 -4.14 19.61 11.24
N LEU A 167 -4.49 19.31 9.98
CA LEU A 167 -3.79 19.84 8.81
C LEU A 167 -4.24 21.27 8.43
N ALA A 168 -5.43 21.70 8.86
CA ALA A 168 -5.95 23.04 8.65
C ALA A 168 -5.45 24.07 9.69
N GLU A 169 -4.97 23.61 10.84
CA GLU A 169 -4.27 24.45 11.80
C GLU A 169 -2.86 24.75 11.23
N PRO A 170 -2.56 26.01 10.82
CA PRO A 170 -1.22 26.37 10.42
C PRO A 170 -0.30 26.09 11.61
N ALA A 171 0.79 25.37 11.37
CA ALA A 171 1.81 25.08 12.37
C ALA A 171 2.12 26.37 13.15
N GLY A 172 1.55 26.46 14.35
CA GLY A 172 1.70 27.61 15.22
C GLY A 172 3.18 27.76 15.51
N ARG A 173 3.70 28.94 15.14
CA ARG A 173 5.01 29.45 15.53
C ARG A 173 5.20 29.23 17.03
N SER A 174 6.29 28.57 17.40
CA SER A 174 6.95 28.75 18.70
C SER A 174 8.44 28.61 18.47
#